data_AF-A0A132I0N7-F1
#
_entry.id   AF-A0A132I0N7-F1
#
_cell.length_a   1.000
_cell.length_b   1.000
_cell.length_c   1.000
_cell.angle_alpha   90.00
_cell.angle_beta   90.00
_cell.angle_gamma   90.00
#
_symmetry.space_group_name_H-M   'P 1'
#
loop_
_entity.id
_entity.type
_entity.pdbx_description
1 polymer ?
#
loop_
_entity_poly.entity_id
_entity_poly.type
_entity_poly.pdbx_seq_one_letter_code
_entity_poly.pdbx_strand_id
1 'polypeptide(L)'
;MNPIIRKIQRTARIGLYGAIIIGIATLALYYLSRYRFYVNDYGHRLMLIGGAVLTVLVVAAILLAVRRTIPQIRQLDSLDERLQRYATHIANLYRSALAVATIDCTLIILSHDNTLFMLLLLLVICLVMLYPGSLKMKVDLGLTDEEFEQLFPDENL
;
A
#
# COMPACT_ATOMS: atom_id res chain seq x y z
N MET A 1 -19.61 4.73 14.40
CA MET A 1 -18.23 4.70 13.84
C MET A 1 -17.54 6.08 13.87
N ASN A 2 -16.39 6.18 14.55
CA ASN A 2 -15.57 7.41 14.71
C ASN A 2 -15.13 8.02 13.34
N PRO A 3 -15.19 9.35 13.15
CA PRO A 3 -14.82 10.00 11.88
C PRO A 3 -13.37 9.77 11.45
N ILE A 4 -12.43 9.64 12.40
CA ILE A 4 -11.01 9.38 12.11
C ILE A 4 -10.84 7.98 11.54
N ILE A 5 -11.48 6.98 12.14
CA ILE A 5 -11.47 5.58 11.66
C ILE A 5 -12.04 5.50 10.24
N ARG A 6 -13.15 6.19 9.98
CA ARG A 6 -13.74 6.27 8.63
C ARG A 6 -12.75 6.86 7.62
N LYS A 7 -11.98 7.88 8.00
CA LYS A 7 -10.95 8.49 7.15
C LYS A 7 -9.78 7.55 6.88
N ILE A 8 -9.33 6.79 7.89
CA ILE A 8 -8.26 5.79 7.76
C ILE A 8 -8.68 4.72 6.75
N GLN A 9 -9.83 4.10 6.97
CA GLN A 9 -10.34 3.04 6.10
C GLN A 9 -10.59 3.54 4.69
N ARG A 10 -11.17 4.73 4.52
CA ARG A 10 -11.37 5.33 3.18
C ARG A 10 -10.05 5.55 2.45
N THR A 11 -9.03 6.06 3.15
CA THR A 11 -7.70 6.31 2.55
C THR A 11 -7.04 4.99 2.15
N ALA A 12 -7.08 3.98 3.01
CA ALA A 12 -6.55 2.66 2.70
C ALA A 12 -7.31 1.98 1.54
N ARG A 13 -8.65 2.09 1.49
CA ARG A 13 -9.45 1.59 0.36
C ARG A 13 -9.09 2.28 -0.95
N ILE A 14 -8.97 3.60 -0.95
CA ILE A 14 -8.58 4.35 -2.16
C ILE A 14 -7.19 3.93 -2.63
N GLY A 15 -6.22 3.80 -1.71
CA GLY A 15 -4.87 3.36 -2.06
C GLY A 15 -4.82 1.92 -2.56
N LEU A 16 -5.52 1.00 -1.88
CA LEU A 16 -5.57 -0.41 -2.26
C LEU A 16 -6.30 -0.63 -3.60
N TYR A 17 -7.52 -0.12 -3.73
CA TYR A 17 -8.28 -0.25 -4.97
C TYR A 17 -7.63 0.53 -6.11
N GLY A 18 -7.03 1.69 -5.81
CA GLY A 18 -6.21 2.43 -6.76
C GLY A 18 -5.08 1.57 -7.31
N ALA A 19 -4.29 0.94 -6.44
CA ALA A 19 -3.20 0.06 -6.85
C ALA A 19 -3.69 -1.15 -7.68
N ILE A 20 -4.82 -1.75 -7.31
CA ILE A 20 -5.42 -2.88 -8.05
C ILE A 20 -5.91 -2.43 -9.44
N ILE A 21 -6.69 -1.36 -9.51
CA ILE A 21 -7.24 -0.84 -10.77
C ILE A 21 -6.11 -0.40 -11.71
N ILE A 22 -5.10 0.28 -11.17
CA ILE A 22 -3.90 0.67 -11.93
C ILE A 22 -3.19 -0.58 -12.47
N GLY A 23 -3.04 -1.64 -11.67
CA GLY A 23 -2.47 -2.91 -12.13
C GLY A 23 -3.28 -3.57 -13.26
N ILE A 24 -4.61 -3.59 -13.18
CA ILE A 24 -5.48 -4.13 -14.24
C ILE A 24 -5.40 -3.28 -15.52
N ALA A 25 -5.47 -1.95 -15.38
CA ALA A 25 -5.32 -1.03 -16.51
C ALA A 25 -3.96 -1.19 -17.20
N THR A 26 -2.93 -1.48 -16.42
CA THR A 26 -1.56 -1.74 -16.90
C THR A 26 -1.47 -3.05 -17.66
N LEU A 27 -2.14 -4.11 -17.20
CA LEU A 27 -2.25 -5.35 -17.93
C LEU A 27 -2.93 -5.12 -19.30
N ALA A 28 -4.04 -4.39 -19.33
CA ALA A 28 -4.73 -4.05 -20.58
C ALA A 28 -3.85 -3.23 -21.53
N LEU A 29 -3.17 -2.19 -21.01
CA LEU A 29 -2.26 -1.34 -21.78
C LEU A 29 -1.01 -2.09 -22.24
N TYR A 30 -0.47 -3.02 -21.46
CA TYR A 30 0.64 -3.89 -21.84
C TYR A 30 0.29 -4.75 -23.06
N TYR A 31 -0.90 -5.38 -23.05
CA TYR A 31 -1.36 -6.18 -24.19
C TYR A 31 -1.63 -5.32 -25.43
N LEU A 32 -2.09 -4.07 -25.25
CA LEU A 32 -2.26 -3.10 -26.33
C LEU A 32 -0.92 -2.55 -26.86
N SER A 33 0.06 -2.29 -25.98
CA SER A 33 1.34 -1.66 -26.32
C SER A 33 2.33 -2.63 -26.98
N ARG A 34 2.20 -3.94 -26.70
CA ARG A 34 3.01 -5.01 -27.29
C ARG A 34 3.01 -5.03 -28.82
N TYR A 35 2.05 -4.35 -29.45
CA TYR A 35 1.93 -4.23 -30.90
C TYR A 35 2.43 -2.90 -31.49
N ARG A 36 2.87 -1.92 -30.67
CA ARG A 36 3.13 -0.53 -31.16
C ARG A 36 4.44 0.14 -30.73
N PHE A 37 5.08 -0.27 -29.65
CA PHE A 37 6.27 0.45 -29.14
C PHE A 37 7.48 -0.47 -29.07
N TYR A 38 8.46 -0.24 -29.96
CA TYR A 38 9.74 -0.95 -29.97
C TYR A 38 10.77 -0.11 -29.20
N VAL A 39 11.15 -0.55 -28.00
CA VAL A 39 12.25 0.05 -27.21
C VAL A 39 13.46 -0.85 -27.39
N ASN A 40 14.63 -0.27 -27.69
CA ASN A 40 15.87 -1.04 -27.84
C ASN A 40 16.20 -1.87 -26.57
N ASP A 41 16.75 -3.07 -26.76
CA ASP A 41 17.00 -4.07 -25.71
C ASP A 41 17.77 -3.54 -24.48
N TYR A 42 18.70 -2.61 -24.67
CA TYR A 42 19.50 -2.03 -23.59
C TYR A 42 18.68 -1.09 -22.69
N GLY A 43 17.75 -0.32 -23.28
CA GLY A 43 16.83 0.56 -22.56
C GLY A 43 15.80 -0.24 -21.75
N HIS A 44 15.30 -1.34 -22.32
CA HIS A 44 14.44 -2.30 -21.62
C HIS A 44 15.08 -2.84 -20.34
N ARG A 45 16.34 -3.31 -20.42
CA ARG A 45 17.05 -3.89 -19.26
C ARG A 45 17.30 -2.89 -18.14
N LEU A 46 17.67 -1.65 -18.47
CA LEU A 46 17.90 -0.60 -17.47
C LEU A 46 16.59 -0.16 -16.79
N MET A 47 15.50 -0.02 -17.55
CA MET A 47 14.18 0.29 -16.99
C MET A 47 13.68 -0.83 -16.06
N LEU A 48 13.93 -2.09 -16.43
CA LEU A 48 13.58 -3.25 -15.63
C LEU A 48 14.35 -3.29 -14.30
N ILE A 49 15.67 -3.14 -14.32
CA ILE A 49 16.49 -3.12 -13.11
C ILE A 49 16.09 -1.95 -12.21
N GLY A 50 15.91 -0.76 -12.80
CA GLY A 50 15.49 0.44 -12.06
C GLY A 50 14.13 0.27 -11.38
N GLY A 51 13.12 -0.21 -12.11
CA GLY A 51 11.80 -0.50 -11.55
C GLY A 51 11.84 -1.55 -10.47
N ALA A 52 12.53 -2.67 -10.74
CA ALA A 52 12.61 -3.76 -9.77
C ALA A 52 13.28 -3.35 -8.46
N VAL A 53 14.39 -2.60 -8.54
CA VAL A 53 15.08 -2.06 -7.37
C VAL A 53 14.18 -1.07 -6.63
N LEU A 54 13.44 -0.22 -7.34
CA LEU A 54 12.52 0.73 -6.74
C LEU A 54 11.41 0.02 -5.95
N THR A 55 10.72 -0.97 -6.54
CA THR A 55 9.65 -1.71 -5.86
C THR A 55 10.17 -2.40 -4.61
N VAL A 56 11.33 -3.07 -4.69
CA VAL A 56 11.94 -3.77 -3.54
C VAL A 56 12.31 -2.80 -2.44
N LEU A 57 12.96 -1.67 -2.78
CA LEU A 57 13.32 -0.64 -1.80
C LEU A 57 12.09 -0.06 -1.10
N VAL A 58 11.00 0.14 -1.85
CA VAL A 58 9.74 0.66 -1.30
C VAL A 58 9.09 -0.35 -0.37
N VAL A 59 8.98 -1.62 -0.78
CA VAL A 59 8.44 -2.68 0.09
C VAL A 59 9.28 -2.79 1.37
N ALA A 60 10.61 -2.79 1.26
CA ALA A 60 11.52 -2.80 2.40
C ALA A 60 11.32 -1.57 3.30
N ALA A 61 11.20 -0.37 2.73
CA ALA A 61 10.97 0.86 3.46
C ALA A 61 9.61 0.86 4.19
N ILE A 62 8.55 0.37 3.54
CA ILE A 62 7.22 0.19 4.15
C ILE A 62 7.31 -0.75 5.34
N LEU A 63 7.92 -1.93 5.17
CA LEU A 63 8.07 -2.91 6.25
C LEU A 63 8.89 -2.37 7.42
N LEU A 64 9.98 -1.64 7.14
CA LEU A 64 10.80 -0.99 8.16
C LEU A 64 10.06 0.12 8.89
N ALA A 65 9.30 0.95 8.15
CA ALA A 65 8.49 2.02 8.71
C ALA A 65 7.42 1.45 9.65
N VAL A 66 6.67 0.44 9.20
CA VAL A 66 5.68 -0.27 10.01
C VAL A 66 6.31 -0.86 11.28
N ARG A 67 7.43 -1.58 11.13
CA ARG A 67 8.15 -2.21 12.26
C ARG A 67 8.63 -1.21 13.30
N ARG A 68 9.01 0.00 12.91
CA ARG A 68 9.53 1.03 13.83
C ARG A 68 8.43 1.93 14.39
N THR A 69 7.47 2.35 13.56
CA THR A 69 6.50 3.38 13.92
C THR A 69 5.31 2.83 14.70
N ILE A 70 4.83 1.61 14.40
CA ILE A 70 3.69 1.03 15.14
C ILE A 70 3.99 0.88 16.65
N PRO A 71 5.14 0.33 17.09
CA PRO A 71 5.46 0.25 18.51
C PRO A 71 5.51 1.61 19.21
N GLN A 72 6.02 2.64 18.52
CA GLN A 72 6.07 4.00 19.05
C GLN A 72 4.68 4.62 19.19
N ILE A 73 3.78 4.35 18.23
CA ILE A 73 2.38 4.78 18.34
C ILE A 73 1.73 4.11 19.54
N ARG A 74 1.93 2.79 19.73
CA ARG A 74 1.34 2.04 20.84
C ARG A 74 1.75 2.54 22.23
N GLN A 75 2.93 3.16 22.35
CA GLN A 75 3.43 3.71 23.62
C GLN A 75 2.84 5.07 23.99
N LEU A 76 1.97 5.65 23.15
CA LEU A 76 1.32 6.93 23.46
C LEU A 76 0.17 6.70 24.46
N ASP A 77 0.13 7.53 25.50
CA ASP A 77 -0.87 7.43 26.59
C ASP A 77 -2.29 7.78 26.11
N SER A 78 -2.42 8.68 25.14
CA SER A 78 -3.72 9.13 24.62
C SER A 78 -4.21 8.28 23.43
N LEU A 79 -5.43 7.75 23.53
CA LEU A 79 -6.11 7.06 22.43
C LEU A 79 -6.29 7.96 21.19
N ASP A 80 -6.62 9.23 21.39
CA ASP A 80 -6.79 10.19 20.29
C ASP A 80 -5.46 10.45 19.58
N GLU A 81 -4.35 10.55 20.34
CA GLU A 81 -3.02 10.73 19.75
C GLU A 81 -2.57 9.47 19.00
N ARG A 82 -2.82 8.28 19.57
CA ARG A 82 -2.61 6.98 18.91
C ARG A 82 -3.32 6.94 17.55
N LEU A 83 -4.61 7.28 17.52
CA LEU A 83 -5.42 7.28 16.31
C LEU A 83 -4.94 8.32 15.28
N GLN A 84 -4.59 9.53 15.71
CA GLN A 84 -4.14 10.58 14.80
C GLN A 84 -2.79 10.27 14.16
N ARG A 85 -1.82 9.76 14.93
CA ARG A 85 -0.52 9.34 14.38
C ARG A 85 -0.67 8.14 13.47
N TYR A 86 -1.49 7.15 13.85
CA TYR A 86 -1.77 6.00 12.99
C TYR A 86 -2.44 6.40 11.68
N ALA A 87 -3.40 7.34 11.72
CA ALA A 87 -4.03 7.85 10.51
C ALA A 87 -3.05 8.50 9.55
N THR A 88 -2.12 9.29 10.09
CA THR A 88 -1.08 9.95 9.29
C THR A 88 -0.10 8.93 8.71
N HIS A 89 0.30 7.93 9.52
CA HIS A 89 1.20 6.87 9.09
C HIS A 89 0.59 6.03 7.95
N ILE A 90 -0.64 5.55 8.11
CA ILE A 90 -1.37 4.81 7.08
C ILE A 90 -1.54 5.67 5.82
N ALA A 91 -1.93 6.93 5.94
CA ALA A 91 -2.09 7.80 4.78
C ALA A 91 -0.78 7.95 3.99
N ASN A 92 0.35 8.10 4.68
CA ASN A 92 1.66 8.19 4.02
C ASN A 92 2.05 6.87 3.34
N LEU A 93 1.86 5.72 4.00
CA LEU A 93 2.18 4.41 3.43
C LEU A 93 1.41 4.16 2.13
N TYR A 94 0.08 4.35 2.15
CA TYR A 94 -0.78 4.08 1.00
C TYR A 94 -0.56 5.07 -0.15
N ARG A 95 -0.27 6.34 0.14
CA ARG A 95 0.08 7.33 -0.90
C ARG A 95 1.41 7.01 -1.58
N SER A 96 2.43 6.68 -0.80
CA SER A 96 3.75 6.31 -1.34
C SER A 96 3.66 5.04 -2.18
N ALA A 97 2.95 4.02 -1.70
CA ALA A 97 2.75 2.79 -2.46
C ALA A 97 1.97 3.03 -3.76
N LEU A 98 0.95 3.90 -3.76
CA LEU A 98 0.21 4.25 -4.98
C LEU A 98 1.09 4.95 -6.02
N ALA A 99 1.96 5.88 -5.58
CA ALA A 99 2.89 6.56 -6.47
C ALA A 99 3.86 5.56 -7.13
N VAL A 100 4.39 4.61 -6.34
CA VAL A 100 5.30 3.57 -6.82
C VAL A 100 4.59 2.61 -7.77
N ALA A 101 3.37 2.16 -7.42
CA ALA A 101 2.57 1.33 -8.31
C ALA A 101 2.35 2.00 -9.68
N THR A 102 2.13 3.32 -9.71
CA THR A 102 1.97 4.09 -10.96
C THR A 102 3.26 4.12 -11.79
N ILE A 103 4.42 4.27 -11.14
CA ILE A 103 5.74 4.23 -11.79
C ILE A 103 6.01 2.83 -12.35
N ASP A 104 5.85 1.79 -11.52
CA ASP A 104 6.07 0.40 -11.91
C ASP A 104 5.17 0.00 -13.08
N CYS A 105 3.93 0.47 -13.08
CA CYS A 105 3.00 0.26 -14.18
C CYS A 105 3.45 0.91 -15.48
N THR A 106 3.97 2.13 -15.41
CA THR A 106 4.56 2.80 -16.58
C THR A 106 5.75 2.00 -17.12
N LEU A 107 6.59 1.48 -16.22
CA LEU A 107 7.75 0.66 -16.60
C LEU A 107 7.34 -0.68 -17.21
N ILE A 108 6.31 -1.35 -16.69
CA ILE A 108 5.75 -2.59 -17.24
C ILE A 108 5.31 -2.41 -18.69
N ILE A 109 4.54 -1.35 -18.97
CA ILE A 109 4.02 -1.06 -20.32
C ILE A 109 5.17 -0.82 -21.31
N LEU A 110 6.28 -0.26 -20.81
CA LEU A 110 7.48 0.08 -21.59
C LEU A 110 8.51 -1.04 -21.67
N SER A 111 8.46 -2.07 -20.82
CA SER A 111 9.49 -3.12 -20.72
C SER A 111 9.07 -4.49 -21.26
N HIS A 112 7.76 -4.68 -21.48
CA HIS A 112 7.17 -5.94 -21.99
C HIS A 112 7.52 -7.22 -21.19
N ASP A 113 7.95 -7.10 -19.92
CA ASP A 113 8.43 -8.21 -19.09
C ASP A 113 7.45 -8.58 -17.96
N ASN A 114 7.23 -9.89 -17.79
CA ASN A 114 6.35 -10.46 -16.76
C ASN A 114 6.93 -10.37 -15.33
N THR A 115 8.23 -10.14 -15.19
CA THR A 115 8.91 -10.06 -13.88
C THR A 115 8.45 -8.83 -13.08
N LEU A 116 8.21 -7.71 -13.77
CA LEU A 116 7.69 -6.49 -13.13
C LEU A 116 6.23 -6.65 -12.67
N PHE A 117 5.44 -7.50 -13.34
CA PHE A 117 4.10 -7.85 -12.85
C PHE A 117 4.14 -8.57 -11.50
N MET A 118 5.12 -9.47 -11.30
CA MET A 118 5.28 -10.14 -10.00
C MET A 118 5.62 -9.15 -8.88
N LEU A 119 6.39 -8.10 -9.19
CA LEU A 119 6.74 -7.07 -8.21
C LEU A 119 5.56 -6.15 -7.88
N LEU A 120 4.75 -5.79 -8.88
CA LEU A 120 3.50 -5.09 -8.66
C LEU A 120 2.55 -5.91 -7.78
N LEU A 121 2.46 -7.22 -8.05
CA LEU A 121 1.67 -8.14 -7.23
C LEU A 121 2.18 -8.21 -5.79
N LEU A 122 3.50 -8.27 -5.59
CA LEU A 122 4.12 -8.23 -4.26
C LEU A 122 3.76 -6.96 -3.50
N LEU A 123 3.79 -5.80 -4.15
CA LEU A 123 3.38 -4.52 -3.55
C LEU A 123 1.90 -4.55 -3.16
N VAL A 124 1.01 -5.06 -4.03
CA VAL A 124 -0.42 -5.20 -3.71
C VAL A 124 -0.63 -6.16 -2.54
N ILE A 125 0.03 -7.31 -2.50
CA ILE A 125 -0.05 -8.26 -1.37
C ILE A 125 0.42 -7.58 -0.08
N CYS A 126 1.51 -6.81 -0.13
CA CYS A 126 2.00 -6.04 1.02
C CYS A 126 0.93 -5.05 1.52
N LEU A 127 0.26 -4.32 0.62
CA LEU A 127 -0.83 -3.41 0.98
C LEU A 127 -2.04 -4.14 1.58
N VAL A 128 -2.44 -5.28 1.01
CA VAL A 128 -3.51 -6.12 1.57
C VAL A 128 -3.17 -6.57 2.98
N MET A 129 -1.94 -7.06 3.20
CA MET A 129 -1.49 -7.46 4.54
C MET A 129 -1.46 -6.29 5.51
N LEU A 130 -1.23 -5.07 5.04
CA LEU A 130 -1.21 -3.83 5.83
C LEU A 130 -2.57 -3.11 5.87
N TYR A 131 -3.64 -3.74 5.41
CA TYR A 131 -4.96 -3.12 5.42
C TYR A 131 -5.46 -2.86 6.85
N PRO A 132 -5.81 -1.62 7.21
CA PRO A 132 -6.28 -1.26 8.55
C PRO A 132 -7.73 -1.71 8.74
N GLY A 133 -7.95 -3.04 8.78
CA GLY A 133 -9.18 -3.63 9.30
C GLY A 133 -9.29 -3.41 10.80
N SER A 134 -10.49 -3.52 11.36
CA SER A 134 -10.75 -3.32 12.78
C SER A 134 -9.86 -4.16 13.70
N LEU A 135 -9.77 -5.47 13.45
CA LEU A 135 -8.90 -6.39 14.19
C LEU A 135 -7.42 -6.00 14.08
N LYS A 136 -6.99 -5.56 12.89
CA LYS A 136 -5.63 -5.08 12.69
C LYS A 136 -5.37 -3.79 13.44
N MET A 137 -6.30 -2.84 13.42
CA MET A 137 -6.23 -1.60 14.19
C MET A 137 -6.19 -1.87 15.70
N LYS A 138 -6.95 -2.86 16.20
CA LYS A 138 -6.87 -3.32 17.59
C LYS A 138 -5.47 -3.75 17.98
N VAL A 139 -4.86 -4.61 17.17
CA VAL A 139 -3.50 -5.13 17.39
C VAL A 139 -2.45 -4.03 17.26
N ASP A 140 -2.52 -3.24 16.20
CA ASP A 140 -1.52 -2.20 15.88
C ASP A 140 -1.53 -1.08 16.94
N LEU A 141 -2.71 -0.67 17.41
CA LEU A 141 -2.86 0.39 18.42
C LEU A 141 -2.77 -0.14 19.86
N GLY A 142 -2.78 -1.46 20.04
CA GLY A 142 -2.80 -2.11 21.35
C GLY A 142 -4.04 -1.75 22.18
N LEU A 143 -5.20 -1.66 21.53
CA LEU A 143 -6.46 -1.29 22.19
C LEU A 143 -6.88 -2.37 23.19
N THR A 144 -7.44 -1.95 24.32
CA THR A 144 -8.17 -2.85 25.22
C THR A 144 -9.52 -3.25 24.60
N ASP A 145 -10.16 -4.29 25.14
CA ASP A 145 -11.47 -4.73 24.65
C ASP A 145 -12.54 -3.64 24.78
N GLU A 146 -12.50 -2.88 25.88
CA GLU A 146 -13.39 -1.73 26.14
C GLU A 146 -13.15 -0.58 25.14
N GLU A 147 -11.89 -0.22 24.87
CA GLU A 147 -11.55 0.80 23.88
C GLU A 147 -11.96 0.37 22.46
N PHE A 148 -11.82 -0.93 22.16
CA PHE A 148 -12.21 -1.50 20.88
C PHE A 148 -13.73 -1.44 20.68
N GLU A 149 -14.51 -1.82 21.69
CA GLU A 149 -15.97 -1.73 21.69
C GLU A 149 -16.48 -0.30 21.50
N GLN A 150 -15.85 0.67 22.16
CA GLN A 150 -16.19 2.09 22.00
C GLN A 150 -15.95 2.60 20.57
N LEU A 151 -14.89 2.11 19.91
CA LEU A 151 -14.51 2.54 18.57
C LEU A 151 -15.26 1.79 17.45
N PHE A 152 -15.64 0.53 17.70
CA PHE A 152 -16.29 -0.38 16.75
C PHE A 152 -17.53 -1.07 17.36
N PRO A 153 -18.57 -0.31 17.76
CA PRO A 153 -19.74 -0.88 18.42
C PRO A 153 -20.56 -1.82 17.51
N ASP A 154 -20.43 -1.65 16.18
CA ASP A 154 -21.22 -2.38 15.18
C ASP A 154 -20.59 -3.72 14.77
N GLU A 155 -19.40 -4.07 15.25
CA GLU A 155 -18.66 -5.28 14.86
C GLU A 155 -18.69 -6.42 15.90
N ASN A 156 -19.36 -6.21 17.04
CA ASN A 156 -19.57 -7.22 18.09
C ASN A 156 -20.96 -7.90 18.03
N LEU A 157 -21.67 -7.76 16.90
CA LEU A 157 -22.93 -8.44 16.58
C LEU A 157 -22.71 -9.56 15.56
#